data_AF-A0A7C4HAL3-F1
#
_entry.id   AF-A0A7C4HAL3-F1
#
_cell.length_a   1.000
_cell.length_b   1.000
_cell.length_c   1.000
_cell.angle_alpha   90.00
_cell.angle_beta   90.00
_cell.angle_gamma   90.00
#
_symmetry.space_group_name_H-M   'P 1'
#
loop_
_entity.id
_entity.type
_entity.pdbx_description
1 polymer ?
#
loop_
_entity_poly.entity_id
_entity_poly.type
_entity_poly.pdbx_seq_one_letter_code
_entity_poly.pdbx_strand_id
1 'polypeptide(L)'
;VCGSVGYGGKEEITRLQARLRLAGYVVVDQFEDADYSGISDFRDAPELCRNIVLRDLEKCREADVVVLIATRPSFGATVEALLSALRGKPVVAYCPGEVRSPWPLYVSSHVAKTVNELLMILEGLGKERAGLRTLPNLQGEHEATFTYSGFTCLFPVTGTLDRATIKVRYVPRGRLIEYESLKDYFETFKGKFMHHEEVVATILSDVVKAVEPELVEVEAVFEERSGVRARVTKMWRKNGQTSSSS
;
A
#
# COMPACT_ATOMS: atom_id res chain seq x y z
N VAL A 1 0.53 1.55 16.07
CA VAL A 1 0.51 0.07 16.14
C VAL A 1 -0.87 -0.32 16.65
N CYS A 2 -1.64 -1.09 15.90
CA CYS A 2 -3.02 -1.44 16.24
C CYS A 2 -3.10 -2.93 16.58
N GLY A 3 -3.95 -3.31 17.53
CA GLY A 3 -4.09 -4.70 17.97
C GLY A 3 -5.23 -4.88 18.96
N SER A 4 -5.40 -6.11 19.48
CA SER A 4 -6.32 -6.35 20.58
C SER A 4 -5.77 -5.71 21.86
N VAL A 5 -6.55 -4.89 22.56
CA VAL A 5 -6.13 -4.29 23.85
C VAL A 5 -6.49 -5.21 25.03
N GLY A 6 -7.63 -5.89 24.95
CA GLY A 6 -8.08 -6.84 25.98
C GLY A 6 -7.24 -8.12 26.05
N TYR A 7 -7.44 -8.91 27.11
CA TYR A 7 -6.86 -10.26 27.28
C TYR A 7 -5.32 -10.34 27.10
N GLY A 8 -4.59 -9.35 27.64
CA GLY A 8 -3.13 -9.28 27.59
C GLY A 8 -2.53 -8.70 26.31
N GLY A 9 -3.35 -8.24 25.36
CA GLY A 9 -2.87 -7.66 24.11
C GLY A 9 -2.21 -6.27 24.25
N LYS A 10 -2.52 -5.52 25.31
CA LYS A 10 -1.83 -4.26 25.67
C LYS A 10 -0.31 -4.44 25.78
N GLU A 11 0.14 -5.49 26.47
CA GLU A 11 1.56 -5.77 26.68
C GLU A 11 2.30 -6.07 25.36
N GLU A 12 1.63 -6.76 24.44
CA GLU A 12 2.16 -7.08 23.11
C GLU A 12 2.34 -5.82 22.26
N ILE A 13 1.33 -4.94 22.27
CA ILE A 13 1.39 -3.64 21.61
C ILE A 13 2.55 -2.82 22.17
N THR A 14 2.62 -2.63 23.49
CA THR A 14 3.67 -1.81 24.13
C THR A 14 5.07 -2.38 23.89
N ARG A 15 5.22 -3.72 23.91
CA ARG A 15 6.50 -4.36 23.58
C ARG A 15 6.92 -4.07 22.14
N LEU A 16 6.01 -4.19 21.17
CA LEU A 16 6.32 -3.91 19.77
C LEU A 16 6.63 -2.43 19.55
N GLN A 17 5.85 -1.53 20.13
CA GLN A 17 6.11 -0.10 20.12
C GLN A 17 7.52 0.23 20.65
N ALA A 18 7.93 -0.36 21.79
CA ALA A 18 9.28 -0.15 22.33
C ALA A 18 10.37 -0.61 21.36
N ARG A 19 10.19 -1.75 20.68
CA ARG A 19 11.12 -2.23 19.64
C ARG A 19 11.20 -1.27 18.45
N LEU A 20 10.08 -0.71 18.01
CA LEU A 20 10.04 0.28 16.93
C LEU A 20 10.73 1.59 17.33
N ARG A 21 10.51 2.07 18.56
CA ARG A 21 11.22 3.26 19.10
C ARG A 21 12.73 3.04 19.12
N LEU A 22 13.20 1.86 19.58
CA LEU A 22 14.62 1.50 19.57
C LEU A 22 15.21 1.44 18.15
N ALA A 23 14.39 1.12 17.15
CA ALA A 23 14.77 1.14 15.74
C ALA A 23 14.69 2.55 15.10
N GLY A 24 14.38 3.60 15.88
CA GLY A 24 14.37 4.99 15.43
C GLY A 24 13.03 5.49 14.86
N TYR A 25 11.96 4.70 14.95
CA TYR A 25 10.63 5.14 14.50
C TYR A 25 9.94 6.01 15.55
N VAL A 26 9.27 7.07 15.09
CA VAL A 26 8.29 7.79 15.91
C VAL A 26 7.03 6.94 16.01
N VAL A 27 6.66 6.59 17.24
CA VAL A 27 5.50 5.74 17.51
C VAL A 27 4.37 6.59 18.04
N VAL A 28 3.24 6.58 17.33
CA VAL A 28 1.97 7.10 17.83
C VAL A 28 1.47 6.14 18.92
N ASP A 29 1.50 6.58 20.17
CA ASP A 29 1.08 5.79 21.33
C ASP A 29 -0.42 5.98 21.59
N GLN A 30 -1.21 4.91 21.45
CA GLN A 30 -2.64 4.99 21.73
C GLN A 30 -2.98 5.10 23.22
N PHE A 31 -2.06 4.77 24.13
CA PHE A 31 -2.36 4.65 25.56
C PHE A 31 -2.05 5.91 26.39
N GLU A 32 -1.34 6.90 25.85
CA GLU A 32 -0.93 8.10 26.60
C GLU A 32 -2.11 8.97 27.08
N ASP A 33 -3.24 8.97 26.36
CA ASP A 33 -4.31 9.98 26.57
C ASP A 33 -5.62 9.44 27.16
N ALA A 34 -5.84 8.11 27.21
CA ALA A 34 -6.88 7.51 28.05
C ALA A 34 -6.73 5.99 28.14
N ASP A 35 -6.69 5.46 29.36
CA ASP A 35 -6.72 4.02 29.62
C ASP A 35 -8.13 3.56 29.97
N TYR A 36 -8.79 2.91 29.00
CA TYR A 36 -10.13 2.32 29.15
C TYR A 36 -10.06 0.80 29.31
N SER A 37 -8.87 0.24 29.59
CA SER A 37 -8.69 -1.22 29.72
C SER A 37 -9.46 -1.84 30.88
N GLY A 38 -9.93 -1.03 31.84
CA GLY A 38 -10.76 -1.47 32.96
C GLY A 38 -12.26 -1.56 32.66
N ILE A 39 -12.72 -1.11 31.48
CA ILE A 39 -14.14 -1.13 31.11
C ILE A 39 -14.44 -2.42 30.36
N SER A 40 -15.32 -3.23 30.94
CA SER A 40 -15.74 -4.51 30.36
C SER A 40 -17.01 -4.42 29.52
N ASP A 41 -17.81 -3.36 29.67
CA ASP A 41 -19.05 -3.14 28.93
C ASP A 41 -19.20 -1.67 28.53
N PHE A 42 -19.48 -1.43 27.26
CA PHE A 42 -19.55 -0.10 26.65
C PHE A 42 -20.98 0.30 26.25
N ARG A 43 -21.97 -0.57 26.47
CA ARG A 43 -23.36 -0.36 26.01
C ARG A 43 -24.00 0.91 26.59
N ASP A 44 -23.65 1.26 27.82
CA ASP A 44 -24.18 2.44 28.53
C ASP A 44 -23.22 3.65 28.50
N ALA A 45 -22.20 3.63 27.63
CA ALA A 45 -21.15 4.66 27.56
C ALA A 45 -20.97 5.26 26.15
N PRO A 46 -22.03 5.76 25.48
CA PRO A 46 -21.97 6.17 24.07
C PRO A 46 -20.98 7.32 23.80
N GLU A 47 -20.89 8.31 24.68
CA GLU A 47 -19.92 9.41 24.53
C GLU A 47 -18.48 8.94 24.68
N LEU A 48 -18.23 7.99 25.58
CA LEU A 48 -16.92 7.38 25.74
C LEU A 48 -16.52 6.60 24.48
N CYS A 49 -17.44 5.78 23.93
CA CYS A 49 -17.24 5.08 22.66
C CYS A 49 -16.87 6.04 21.53
N ARG A 50 -17.64 7.13 21.40
CA ARG A 50 -17.40 8.17 20.39
C ARG A 50 -15.99 8.76 20.52
N ASN A 51 -15.60 9.14 21.73
CA ASN A 51 -14.30 9.77 21.98
C ASN A 51 -13.15 8.81 21.69
N ILE A 52 -13.25 7.55 22.10
CA ILE A 52 -12.26 6.51 21.81
C ILE A 52 -12.11 6.34 20.29
N VAL A 53 -13.21 6.09 19.57
CA VAL A 53 -13.18 5.82 18.13
C VAL A 53 -12.63 7.02 17.34
N LEU A 54 -13.09 8.24 17.61
CA LEU A 54 -12.62 9.42 16.88
C LEU A 54 -11.12 9.68 17.10
N ARG A 55 -10.65 9.50 18.34
CA ARG A 55 -9.23 9.65 18.66
C ARG A 55 -8.39 8.56 17.99
N ASP A 56 -8.81 7.30 18.06
CA ASP A 56 -8.04 6.19 17.49
C ASP A 56 -7.95 6.33 15.96
N LEU A 57 -9.01 6.81 15.31
CA LEU A 57 -8.99 7.17 13.88
C LEU A 57 -8.07 8.36 13.59
N GLU A 58 -8.03 9.39 14.44
CA GLU A 58 -7.13 10.53 14.24
C GLU A 58 -5.65 10.11 14.39
N LYS A 59 -5.33 9.30 15.39
CA LYS A 59 -3.99 8.68 15.55
C LYS A 59 -3.61 7.86 14.32
N CYS A 60 -4.56 7.11 13.76
CA CYS A 60 -4.33 6.40 12.49
C CYS A 60 -4.08 7.35 11.32
N ARG A 61 -4.66 8.55 11.31
CA ARG A 61 -4.45 9.57 10.25
C ARG A 61 -3.08 10.21 10.34
N GLU A 62 -2.60 10.51 11.54
CA GLU A 62 -1.27 11.11 11.79
C GLU A 62 -0.11 10.19 11.41
N ALA A 63 -0.26 8.87 11.57
CA ALA A 63 0.80 7.91 11.29
C ALA A 63 1.11 7.78 9.79
N ASP A 64 2.37 7.61 9.39
CA ASP A 64 2.70 7.33 7.97
C ASP A 64 2.37 5.88 7.55
N VAL A 65 2.35 4.96 8.52
CA VAL A 65 2.18 3.51 8.33
C VAL A 65 1.45 2.92 9.53
N VAL A 66 0.57 1.95 9.27
CA VAL A 66 -0.10 1.19 10.32
C VAL A 66 0.50 -0.21 10.42
N VAL A 67 0.89 -0.60 11.63
CA VAL A 67 1.28 -1.98 11.94
C VAL A 67 0.13 -2.65 12.68
N LEU A 68 -0.50 -3.65 12.06
CA LEU A 68 -1.61 -4.42 12.61
C LEU A 68 -1.10 -5.71 13.23
N ILE A 69 -1.19 -5.86 14.55
CA ILE A 69 -0.87 -7.10 15.24
C ILE A 69 -2.02 -8.09 15.04
N ALA A 70 -1.76 -9.18 14.32
CA ALA A 70 -2.76 -10.15 13.89
C ALA A 70 -2.80 -11.43 14.75
N THR A 71 -2.27 -11.40 15.97
CA THR A 71 -2.21 -12.57 16.87
C THR A 71 -3.54 -12.89 17.54
N ARG A 72 -4.40 -11.88 17.75
CA ARG A 72 -5.73 -12.03 18.36
C ARG A 72 -6.77 -11.22 17.58
N PRO A 73 -8.03 -11.68 17.53
CA PRO A 73 -9.11 -10.89 16.96
C PRO A 73 -9.29 -9.54 17.67
N SER A 74 -9.49 -8.49 16.88
CA SER A 74 -9.84 -7.16 17.35
C SER A 74 -10.65 -6.43 16.27
N PHE A 75 -11.91 -6.11 16.57
CA PHE A 75 -12.78 -5.39 15.64
C PHE A 75 -12.23 -3.99 15.36
N GLY A 76 -11.88 -3.23 16.41
CA GLY A 76 -11.31 -1.89 16.30
C GLY A 76 -10.04 -1.85 15.45
N ALA A 77 -9.06 -2.69 15.78
CA ALA A 77 -7.79 -2.73 15.04
C ALA A 77 -7.97 -3.11 13.57
N THR A 78 -8.92 -4.01 13.25
CA THR A 78 -9.22 -4.36 11.86
C THR A 78 -9.90 -3.21 11.11
N VAL A 79 -10.82 -2.49 11.75
CA VAL A 79 -11.49 -1.31 11.18
C VAL A 79 -10.49 -0.17 10.95
N GLU A 80 -9.63 0.10 11.93
CA GLU A 80 -8.53 1.06 11.84
C GLU A 80 -7.60 0.74 10.66
N ALA A 81 -7.17 -0.52 10.55
CA ALA A 81 -6.31 -0.99 9.46
C ALA A 81 -7.02 -0.86 8.10
N LEU A 82 -8.27 -1.29 7.98
CA LEU A 82 -9.03 -1.20 6.74
C LEU A 82 -9.23 0.25 6.30
N LEU A 83 -9.64 1.14 7.20
CA LEU A 83 -9.84 2.56 6.91
C LEU A 83 -8.54 3.28 6.54
N SER A 84 -7.42 2.82 7.09
CA SER A 84 -6.09 3.31 6.73
C SER A 84 -5.69 2.80 5.34
N ALA A 85 -5.86 1.50 5.08
CA ALA A 85 -5.58 0.89 3.80
C ALA A 85 -6.39 1.53 2.65
N LEU A 86 -7.69 1.79 2.86
CA LEU A 86 -8.55 2.47 1.89
C LEU A 86 -8.16 3.93 1.62
N ARG A 87 -7.36 4.55 2.49
CA ARG A 87 -6.76 5.88 2.29
C ARG A 87 -5.38 5.82 1.62
N GLY A 88 -4.95 4.67 1.13
CA GLY A 88 -3.63 4.50 0.53
C GLY A 88 -2.49 4.34 1.54
N LYS A 89 -2.80 4.30 2.84
CA LYS A 89 -1.77 4.16 3.87
C LYS A 89 -1.24 2.72 3.87
N PRO A 90 0.09 2.51 3.86
CA PRO A 90 0.64 1.18 4.03
C PRO A 90 0.18 0.57 5.34
N VAL A 91 -0.25 -0.69 5.26
CA VAL A 91 -0.62 -1.49 6.43
C VAL A 91 0.23 -2.75 6.41
N VAL A 92 0.97 -2.98 7.49
CA VAL A 92 1.79 -4.18 7.67
C VAL A 92 1.12 -5.06 8.72
N ALA A 93 0.65 -6.24 8.32
CA ALA A 93 0.21 -7.26 9.26
C ALA A 93 1.44 -7.88 9.93
N TYR A 94 1.57 -7.71 11.24
CA TYR A 94 2.56 -8.40 12.05
C TYR A 94 1.95 -9.69 12.61
N CYS A 95 2.48 -10.83 12.15
CA CYS A 95 1.94 -12.17 12.33
C CYS A 95 3.00 -13.12 12.92
N PRO A 96 3.43 -12.94 14.18
CA PRO A 96 4.42 -13.83 14.82
C PRO A 96 3.91 -15.26 15.07
N GLY A 97 2.61 -15.49 14.90
CA GLY A 97 1.98 -16.81 14.92
C GLY A 97 1.01 -16.99 13.76
N GLU A 98 0.35 -18.15 13.73
CA GLU A 98 -0.65 -18.47 12.72
C GLU A 98 -1.84 -17.51 12.77
N VAL A 99 -2.27 -17.03 11.59
CA VAL A 99 -3.45 -16.18 11.45
C VAL A 99 -4.58 -17.01 10.85
N ARG A 100 -5.62 -17.27 11.66
CA ARG A 100 -6.78 -18.08 11.25
C ARG A 100 -7.85 -17.30 10.50
N SER A 101 -7.74 -15.97 10.48
CA SER A 101 -8.67 -15.07 9.78
C SER A 101 -8.01 -14.52 8.51
N PRO A 102 -8.69 -14.50 7.36
CA PRO A 102 -8.13 -13.90 6.14
C PRO A 102 -8.07 -12.37 6.24
N TRP A 103 -8.89 -11.75 7.10
CA TRP A 103 -9.06 -10.29 7.15
C TRP A 103 -7.76 -9.51 7.38
N PRO A 104 -6.94 -9.81 8.41
CA PRO A 104 -5.70 -9.06 8.63
C PRO A 104 -4.73 -9.15 7.46
N LEU A 105 -4.72 -10.28 6.74
CA LEU A 105 -3.82 -10.49 5.61
C LEU A 105 -4.32 -9.75 4.36
N TYR A 106 -5.63 -9.78 4.11
CA TYR A 106 -6.22 -9.15 2.93
C TYR A 106 -6.18 -7.62 3.01
N VAL A 107 -6.48 -7.03 4.19
CA VAL A 107 -6.45 -5.57 4.36
C VAL A 107 -5.02 -5.00 4.31
N SER A 108 -4.03 -5.79 4.69
CA SER A 108 -2.64 -5.33 4.84
C SER A 108 -1.89 -5.43 3.53
N SER A 109 -1.24 -4.35 3.09
CA SER A 109 -0.40 -4.38 1.87
C SER A 109 0.84 -5.27 2.03
N HIS A 110 1.28 -5.51 3.26
CA HIS A 110 2.45 -6.33 3.58
C HIS A 110 2.18 -7.25 4.77
N VAL A 111 2.94 -8.34 4.86
CA VAL A 111 2.90 -9.30 5.97
C VAL A 111 4.31 -9.53 6.49
N ALA A 112 4.49 -9.43 7.81
CA ALA A 112 5.74 -9.72 8.50
C ALA A 112 5.51 -10.79 9.56
N LYS A 113 6.29 -11.87 9.54
CA LYS A 113 6.24 -12.96 10.53
C LYS A 113 7.18 -12.74 11.70
N THR A 114 8.23 -11.93 11.51
CA THR A 114 9.20 -11.63 12.56
C THR A 114 9.38 -10.12 12.71
N VAL A 115 9.92 -9.68 13.85
CA VAL A 115 10.22 -8.25 14.05
C VAL A 115 11.26 -7.78 13.04
N ASN A 116 12.21 -8.62 12.66
CA ASN A 116 13.23 -8.28 11.66
C ASN A 116 12.60 -8.07 10.28
N GLU A 117 11.70 -8.97 9.86
CA GLU A 117 10.93 -8.79 8.61
C GLU A 117 10.11 -7.50 8.65
N LEU A 118 9.45 -7.21 9.77
CA LEU A 118 8.70 -5.97 9.94
C LEU A 118 9.61 -4.75 9.74
N LEU A 119 10.77 -4.73 10.39
CA LEU A 119 11.73 -3.62 10.25
C LEU A 119 12.24 -3.48 8.82
N MET A 120 12.54 -4.58 8.12
CA MET A 120 12.94 -4.55 6.70
C MET A 120 11.84 -3.96 5.81
N ILE A 121 10.58 -4.34 6.02
CA ILE A 121 9.43 -3.80 5.29
C ILE A 121 9.28 -2.30 5.56
N LEU A 122 9.34 -1.89 6.83
CA LEU A 122 9.21 -0.48 7.22
C LEU A 122 10.34 0.38 6.65
N GLU A 123 11.58 -0.14 6.62
CA GLU A 123 12.71 0.54 5.98
C GLU A 123 12.49 0.69 4.46
N GLY A 124 11.99 -0.36 3.80
CA GLY A 124 11.63 -0.34 2.38
C GLY A 124 10.58 0.72 2.06
N LEU A 125 9.50 0.78 2.85
CA LEU A 125 8.44 1.79 2.70
C LEU A 125 8.97 3.23 2.84
N GLY A 126 9.97 3.45 3.69
CA GLY A 126 10.63 4.75 3.82
C GLY A 126 11.40 5.17 2.56
N LYS A 127 11.99 4.19 1.84
CA LYS A 127 12.73 4.42 0.57
C LYS A 127 11.79 4.52 -0.63
N GLU A 128 10.65 3.84 -0.60
CA GLU A 128 9.67 3.76 -1.68
C GLU A 128 8.59 4.87 -1.64
N ARG A 129 8.84 6.03 -1.03
CA ARG A 129 7.85 7.13 -0.96
C ARG A 129 7.29 7.58 -2.33
N ALA A 130 7.95 7.25 -3.43
CA ALA A 130 7.51 7.53 -4.79
C ALA A 130 7.22 6.25 -5.63
N GLY A 131 7.00 5.10 -4.98
CA GLY A 131 6.51 3.88 -5.60
C GLY A 131 4.98 3.87 -5.72
N LEU A 132 4.43 2.92 -6.49
CA LEU A 132 2.99 2.71 -6.59
C LEU A 132 2.41 2.22 -5.26
N ARG A 133 1.50 2.99 -4.67
CA ARG A 133 0.74 2.54 -3.50
C ARG A 133 -0.48 1.74 -3.96
N THR A 134 -1.00 0.93 -3.04
CA THR A 134 -2.10 0.02 -3.34
C THR A 134 -3.19 0.06 -2.30
N LEU A 135 -4.41 -0.23 -2.73
CA LEU A 135 -5.60 -0.39 -1.90
C LEU A 135 -6.09 -1.84 -1.98
N PRO A 136 -6.73 -2.40 -0.93
CA PRO A 136 -7.45 -3.67 -1.08
C PRO A 136 -8.62 -3.53 -2.08
N ASN A 137 -8.79 -4.51 -2.96
CA ASN A 137 -9.89 -4.50 -3.92
C ASN A 137 -11.19 -5.03 -3.30
N LEU A 138 -12.07 -4.14 -2.85
CA LEU A 138 -13.39 -4.52 -2.31
C LEU A 138 -14.51 -4.55 -3.37
N GLN A 139 -14.20 -4.20 -4.62
CA GLN A 139 -15.20 -4.06 -5.69
C GLN A 139 -15.32 -5.31 -6.58
N GLY A 140 -14.42 -6.29 -6.40
CA GLY A 140 -14.41 -7.50 -7.23
C GLY A 140 -13.78 -7.27 -8.61
N GLU A 141 -14.15 -8.09 -9.58
CA GLU A 141 -13.58 -8.06 -10.93
C GLU A 141 -14.07 -6.84 -11.74
N HIS A 142 -13.15 -6.10 -12.32
CA HIS A 142 -13.42 -4.97 -13.21
C HIS A 142 -12.20 -4.69 -14.10
N GLU A 143 -12.32 -3.74 -15.02
CA GLU A 143 -11.17 -3.15 -15.72
C GLU A 143 -11.07 -1.68 -15.32
N ALA A 144 -9.85 -1.19 -15.13
CA ALA A 144 -9.58 0.22 -14.94
C ALA A 144 -8.51 0.72 -15.92
N THR A 145 -8.66 1.95 -16.38
CA THR A 145 -7.70 2.64 -17.24
C THR A 145 -7.35 3.99 -16.63
N PHE A 146 -6.07 4.23 -16.41
CA PHE A 146 -5.54 5.52 -15.99
C PHE A 146 -4.75 6.16 -17.13
N THR A 147 -4.91 7.46 -17.31
CA THR A 147 -4.17 8.24 -18.31
C THR A 147 -3.46 9.40 -17.63
N TYR A 148 -2.16 9.54 -17.86
CA TYR A 148 -1.33 10.60 -17.31
C TYR A 148 -0.57 11.29 -18.44
N SER A 149 -0.90 12.56 -18.69
CA SER A 149 -0.33 13.35 -19.80
C SER A 149 0.91 14.17 -19.41
N GLY A 150 1.34 14.10 -18.15
CA GLY A 150 2.45 14.89 -17.61
C GLY A 150 3.81 14.18 -17.61
N PHE A 151 3.93 13.03 -18.28
CA PHE A 151 5.12 12.20 -18.16
C PHE A 151 6.33 12.84 -18.84
N THR A 152 7.49 12.77 -18.19
CA THR A 152 8.76 13.26 -18.74
C THR A 152 9.92 12.35 -18.39
N CYS A 153 10.86 12.18 -19.33
CA CYS A 153 12.17 11.55 -19.11
C CYS A 153 13.24 12.22 -20.00
N LEU A 154 14.49 11.78 -19.92
CA LEU A 154 15.56 12.22 -20.81
C LEU A 154 15.90 11.12 -21.81
N PHE A 155 16.10 11.50 -23.07
CA PHE A 155 16.57 10.55 -24.07
C PHE A 155 18.03 10.16 -23.81
N PRO A 156 18.40 8.87 -23.80
CA PRO A 156 19.72 8.41 -23.36
C PRO A 156 20.90 9.01 -24.14
N VAL A 157 20.74 9.19 -25.46
CA VAL A 157 21.84 9.61 -26.33
C VAL A 157 22.04 11.12 -26.34
N THR A 158 20.95 11.88 -26.37
CA THR A 158 21.00 13.33 -26.60
C THR A 158 20.74 14.15 -25.33
N GLY A 159 20.25 13.53 -24.26
CA GLY A 159 19.78 14.21 -23.06
C GLY A 159 18.58 15.12 -23.31
N THR A 160 17.92 15.00 -24.47
CA THR A 160 16.73 15.77 -24.80
C THR A 160 15.58 15.38 -23.87
N LEU A 161 14.84 16.37 -23.39
CA LEU A 161 13.62 16.13 -22.64
C LEU A 161 12.55 15.53 -23.57
N ASP A 162 12.18 14.28 -23.29
CA ASP A 162 11.05 13.63 -23.94
C ASP A 162 9.80 13.74 -23.05
N ARG A 163 8.67 14.04 -23.67
CA ARG A 163 7.35 14.10 -23.03
C ARG A 163 6.45 13.01 -23.60
N ALA A 164 5.56 12.46 -22.78
CA ALA A 164 4.62 11.45 -23.23
C ALA A 164 3.27 11.52 -22.49
N THR A 165 2.25 10.97 -23.13
CA THR A 165 1.03 10.52 -22.46
C THR A 165 1.15 9.03 -22.19
N ILE A 166 1.05 8.66 -20.91
CA ILE A 166 1.05 7.26 -20.46
C ILE A 166 -0.39 6.82 -20.21
N LYS A 167 -0.74 5.65 -20.71
CA LYS A 167 -2.00 4.97 -20.42
C LYS A 167 -1.71 3.61 -19.79
N VAL A 168 -2.24 3.37 -18.59
CA VAL A 168 -2.16 2.09 -17.88
C VAL A 168 -3.56 1.52 -17.80
N ARG A 169 -3.79 0.41 -18.52
CA ARG A 169 -5.04 -0.37 -18.46
C ARG A 169 -4.76 -1.68 -17.75
N TYR A 170 -5.56 -2.04 -16.76
CA TYR A 170 -5.35 -3.28 -16.00
C TYR A 170 -6.65 -3.88 -15.46
N VAL A 171 -6.61 -5.19 -15.22
CA VAL A 171 -7.65 -5.97 -14.54
C VAL A 171 -7.10 -6.37 -13.16
N PRO A 172 -7.56 -5.74 -12.06
CA PRO A 172 -7.04 -6.02 -10.73
C PRO A 172 -7.45 -7.40 -10.20
N ARG A 173 -6.69 -7.88 -9.22
CA ARG A 173 -7.04 -9.03 -8.39
C ARG A 173 -7.42 -8.57 -6.98
N GLY A 174 -6.59 -8.88 -5.99
CA GLY A 174 -6.81 -8.47 -4.59
C GLY A 174 -6.40 -7.02 -4.29
N ARG A 175 -5.74 -6.34 -5.22
CA ARG A 175 -5.22 -4.98 -5.04
C ARG A 175 -5.61 -4.05 -6.18
N LEU A 176 -5.84 -2.79 -5.84
CA LEU A 176 -6.00 -1.67 -6.75
C LEU A 176 -4.79 -0.76 -6.66
N ILE A 177 -4.43 -0.10 -7.75
CA ILE A 177 -3.49 1.02 -7.72
C ILE A 177 -4.19 2.19 -7.01
N GLU A 178 -3.50 2.81 -6.05
CA GLU A 178 -3.96 4.02 -5.40
C GLU A 178 -3.77 5.21 -6.34
N TYR A 179 -4.87 5.91 -6.65
CA TYR A 179 -4.92 6.88 -7.75
C TYR A 179 -3.93 8.03 -7.60
N GLU A 180 -3.79 8.62 -6.41
CA GLU A 180 -2.89 9.76 -6.19
C GLU A 180 -1.41 9.35 -6.30
N SER A 181 -1.07 8.11 -5.93
CA SER A 181 0.31 7.61 -6.05
C SER A 181 0.82 7.51 -7.50
N LEU A 182 -0.06 7.45 -8.51
CA LEU A 182 0.36 7.38 -9.92
C LEU A 182 1.14 8.63 -10.34
N LYS A 183 0.71 9.81 -9.91
CA LYS A 183 1.39 11.05 -10.22
C LYS A 183 2.80 11.04 -9.62
N ASP A 184 2.88 10.77 -8.31
CA ASP A 184 4.16 10.71 -7.58
C ASP A 184 5.11 9.69 -8.23
N TYR A 185 4.58 8.54 -8.64
CA TYR A 185 5.30 7.49 -9.35
C TYR A 185 5.85 7.94 -10.71
N PHE A 186 5.02 8.54 -11.57
CA PHE A 186 5.46 9.01 -12.89
C PHE A 186 6.46 10.17 -12.77
N GLU A 187 6.34 11.01 -11.75
CA GLU A 187 7.31 12.09 -11.49
C GLU A 187 8.71 11.55 -11.16
N THR A 188 8.85 10.31 -10.69
CA THR A 188 10.17 9.67 -10.49
C THR A 188 10.95 9.44 -11.77
N PHE A 189 10.31 9.45 -12.94
CA PHE A 189 10.98 9.27 -14.23
C PHE A 189 11.64 10.55 -14.74
N LYS A 190 11.25 11.70 -14.18
CA LYS A 190 11.79 13.00 -14.55
C LYS A 190 13.30 13.02 -14.32
N GLY A 191 14.05 13.36 -15.37
CA GLY A 191 15.52 13.41 -15.32
C GLY A 191 16.21 12.05 -15.46
N LYS A 192 15.49 10.93 -15.53
CA LYS A 192 16.08 9.61 -15.83
C LYS A 192 16.34 9.48 -17.33
N PHE A 193 17.51 8.95 -17.69
CA PHE A 193 17.88 8.63 -19.06
C PHE A 193 17.31 7.27 -19.45
N MET A 194 16.28 7.23 -20.30
CA MET A 194 15.56 5.99 -20.63
C MET A 194 15.10 5.95 -22.08
N HIS A 195 15.27 4.79 -22.73
CA HIS A 195 14.65 4.54 -24.03
C HIS A 195 13.12 4.43 -23.89
N HIS A 196 12.37 4.73 -24.96
CA HIS A 196 10.90 4.72 -24.94
C HIS A 196 10.34 3.34 -24.56
N GLU A 197 10.98 2.27 -25.03
CA GLU A 197 10.67 0.88 -24.73
C GLU A 197 10.96 0.51 -23.28
N GLU A 198 12.02 1.07 -22.72
CA GLU A 198 12.42 0.86 -21.33
C GLU A 198 11.44 1.52 -20.36
N VAL A 199 10.95 2.73 -20.69
CA VAL A 199 9.89 3.41 -19.94
C VAL A 199 8.66 2.50 -19.81
N VAL A 200 8.15 2.00 -20.93
CA VAL A 200 6.95 1.13 -20.93
C VAL A 200 7.22 -0.19 -20.21
N ALA A 201 8.39 -0.79 -20.41
CA ALA A 201 8.76 -2.04 -19.73
C ALA A 201 8.86 -1.88 -18.21
N THR A 202 9.42 -0.77 -17.74
CA THR A 202 9.58 -0.44 -16.31
C THR A 202 8.22 -0.23 -15.66
N ILE A 203 7.38 0.63 -16.26
CA ILE A 203 6.02 0.90 -15.76
C ILE A 203 5.21 -0.39 -15.66
N LEU A 204 5.26 -1.23 -16.71
CA LEU A 204 4.56 -2.51 -16.69
C LEU A 204 5.07 -3.41 -15.55
N SER A 205 6.39 -3.52 -15.38
CA SER A 205 7.00 -4.35 -14.33
C SER A 205 6.60 -3.88 -12.93
N ASP A 206 6.63 -2.57 -12.69
CA ASP A 206 6.28 -1.99 -11.40
C ASP A 206 4.80 -2.16 -11.08
N VAL A 207 3.91 -1.99 -12.07
CA VAL A 207 2.47 -2.27 -11.89
C VAL A 207 2.25 -3.75 -11.57
N VAL A 208 2.88 -4.68 -12.30
CA VAL A 208 2.78 -6.12 -12.01
C VAL A 208 3.24 -6.43 -10.60
N LYS A 209 4.38 -5.88 -10.17
CA LYS A 209 4.91 -6.08 -8.82
C LYS A 209 3.98 -5.50 -7.75
N ALA A 210 3.38 -4.34 -8.00
CA ALA A 210 2.57 -3.65 -7.01
C ALA A 210 1.21 -4.33 -6.77
N VAL A 211 0.49 -4.68 -7.84
CA VAL A 211 -0.92 -5.12 -7.71
C VAL A 211 -1.20 -6.55 -8.18
N GLU A 212 -0.20 -7.25 -8.70
CA GLU A 212 -0.32 -8.62 -9.23
C GLU A 212 -1.60 -8.83 -10.06
N PRO A 213 -1.80 -8.09 -11.17
CA PRO A 213 -3.09 -8.09 -11.87
C PRO A 213 -3.35 -9.42 -12.61
N GLU A 214 -4.56 -9.60 -13.15
CA GLU A 214 -4.80 -10.66 -14.15
C GLU A 214 -4.25 -10.26 -15.52
N LEU A 215 -4.33 -8.97 -15.85
CA LEU A 215 -3.86 -8.37 -17.08
C LEU A 215 -3.41 -6.93 -16.82
N VAL A 216 -2.32 -6.51 -17.46
CA VAL A 216 -1.95 -5.10 -17.58
C VAL A 216 -1.43 -4.80 -18.98
N GLU A 217 -1.79 -3.64 -19.49
CA GLU A 217 -1.30 -3.05 -20.72
C GLU A 217 -0.84 -1.62 -20.41
N VAL A 218 0.37 -1.29 -20.84
CA VAL A 218 0.94 0.04 -20.74
C VAL A 218 1.19 0.54 -22.15
N GLU A 219 0.64 1.70 -22.46
CA GLU A 219 0.90 2.44 -23.70
C GLU A 219 1.54 3.79 -23.35
N ALA A 220 2.57 4.17 -24.09
CA ALA A 220 3.18 5.48 -24.05
C ALA A 220 3.16 6.11 -25.43
N VAL A 221 2.57 7.31 -25.54
CA VAL A 221 2.58 8.12 -26.76
C VAL A 221 3.49 9.31 -26.52
N PHE A 222 4.69 9.28 -27.10
CA PHE A 222 5.68 10.35 -26.97
C PHE A 222 5.38 11.51 -27.93
N GLU A 223 5.77 12.72 -27.53
CA GLU A 223 5.72 13.88 -28.41
C GLU A 223 6.62 13.68 -29.65
N GLU A 224 6.28 14.40 -30.72
CA GLU A 224 6.98 14.27 -31.99
C GLU A 224 8.39 14.85 -31.90
N ARG A 225 9.37 14.11 -32.41
CA ARG A 225 10.76 14.56 -32.56
C ARG A 225 11.22 14.30 -33.99
N SER A 226 11.73 15.34 -34.64
CA SER A 226 12.22 15.26 -36.03
C SER A 226 11.17 14.72 -37.02
N GLY A 227 9.88 15.06 -36.83
CA GLY A 227 8.79 14.58 -37.68
C GLY A 227 8.32 13.15 -37.39
N VAL A 228 8.84 12.49 -36.35
CA VAL A 228 8.47 11.13 -35.98
C VAL A 228 7.81 11.12 -34.60
N ARG A 229 6.64 10.48 -34.52
CA ARG A 229 5.94 10.24 -33.26
C ARG A 229 6.06 8.77 -32.88
N ALA A 230 6.51 8.50 -31.66
CA ALA A 230 6.61 7.14 -31.15
C ALA A 230 5.36 6.79 -30.31
N ARG A 231 4.77 5.63 -30.60
CA ARG A 231 3.81 4.95 -29.73
C ARG A 231 4.38 3.59 -29.38
N VAL A 232 4.54 3.32 -28.08
CA VAL A 232 5.04 2.05 -27.58
C VAL A 232 3.98 1.43 -26.68
N THR A 233 3.65 0.17 -26.93
CA THR A 233 2.66 -0.57 -26.14
C THR A 233 3.25 -1.91 -25.72
N LYS A 234 3.08 -2.26 -24.44
CA LYS A 234 3.46 -3.57 -23.90
C LYS A 234 2.34 -4.11 -23.03
N MET A 235 2.09 -5.41 -23.16
CA MET A 235 1.06 -6.11 -22.40
C MET A 235 1.67 -7.28 -21.64
N TRP A 236 1.15 -7.52 -20.45
CA TRP A 236 1.40 -8.71 -19.65
C TRP A 236 0.08 -9.29 -19.20
N ARG A 237 0.01 -10.62 -19.16
CA ARG A 237 -1.14 -11.36 -18.67
C ARG A 237 -0.62 -12.46 -17.77
N LYS A 238 -1.32 -12.72 -16.68
CA LYS A 238 -1.00 -13.84 -15.82
C LYS A 238 -1.19 -15.12 -16.63
N ASN A 239 -0.14 -15.92 -16.79
CA ASN A 239 -0.26 -17.23 -17.43
C ASN A 239 -1.21 -18.07 -16.60
N GLY A 240 -2.31 -18.52 -17.20
CA GLY A 240 -3.27 -19.39 -16.53
C GLY A 240 -2.56 -20.65 -16.07
N GLN A 241 -2.35 -20.80 -14.76
CA GLN A 241 -2.32 -22.14 -14.20
C GLN A 241 -3.73 -22.67 -14.36
N THR A 242 -3.91 -23.60 -15.30
CA THR A 242 -4.92 -24.63 -15.20
C THR A 242 -4.70 -25.31 -13.84
N SER A 243 -5.38 -24.82 -12.81
CA SER A 243 -5.68 -25.62 -11.62
C SER A 243 -6.56 -26.76 -12.10
N SER A 244 -5.90 -27.86 -12.42
CA SER A 244 -6.49 -29.19 -12.42
C SER A 244 -7.18 -29.34 -11.08
N SER A 245 -8.48 -29.59 -11.15
CA SER A 245 -9.33 -29.97 -10.04
C SER A 245 -8.67 -31.07 -9.21
N SER A 246 -8.64 -30.91 -7.89
CA SER A 246 -8.52 -31.98 -6.90
C SER A 246 -9.11 -31.50 -5.60
#